data_AF-A0A6P2E9D5-F1
#
_entry.id   AF-A0A6P2E9D5-F1
#
_cell.length_a   1.000
_cell.length_b   1.000
_cell.length_c   1.000
_cell.angle_alpha   90.00
_cell.angle_beta   90.00
_cell.angle_gamma   90.00
#
_symmetry.space_group_name_H-M   'P 1'
#
loop_
_entity.id
_entity.type
_entity.pdbx_description
1 polymer ?
#
loop_
_entity_poly.entity_id
_entity_poly.type
_entity_poly.pdbx_seq_one_letter_code
_entity_poly.pdbx_strand_id
1 'polypeptide(L)'
;MTDAVSSALQAHESSAQYEALKLAFACECVERVRHLLEDGRVASCLDILVTYVKGGADWSALDQAAAEAAALANQHQGSRSLDGVGHAAVSASYAVANALAGRAVQAADYAAYAAVYGSGGYGAVCDPESFVVERSWQLATLERLANALQATRP
;
A
#
# COMPACT_ATOMS: atom_id res chain seq x y z
N MET A 1 2.34 13.52 -9.77
CA MET A 1 1.09 12.74 -9.51
C MET A 1 1.05 12.12 -8.12
N THR A 2 2.17 11.67 -7.52
CA THR A 2 2.21 11.38 -6.06
C THR A 2 1.68 12.56 -5.23
N ASP A 3 1.93 13.78 -5.68
CA ASP A 3 1.41 15.00 -5.08
C ASP A 3 -0.13 15.02 -4.98
N ALA A 4 -0.85 14.43 -5.93
CA ALA A 4 -2.31 14.44 -5.91
C ALA A 4 -2.88 13.57 -4.78
N VAL A 5 -2.33 12.36 -4.58
CA VAL A 5 -2.72 11.49 -3.46
C VAL A 5 -2.34 12.12 -2.12
N SER A 6 -1.14 12.71 -2.03
CA SER A 6 -0.68 13.41 -0.84
C SER A 6 -1.60 14.60 -0.49
N SER A 7 -1.88 15.48 -1.46
CA SER A 7 -2.77 16.62 -1.27
C SER A 7 -4.20 16.21 -0.92
N ALA A 8 -4.72 15.16 -1.57
CA ALA A 8 -6.05 14.64 -1.27
C ALA A 8 -6.15 14.07 0.16
N LEU A 9 -5.11 13.36 0.64
CA LEU A 9 -5.04 12.91 2.03
C LEU A 9 -4.96 14.10 3.00
N GLN A 10 -4.10 15.08 2.72
CA GLN A 10 -3.93 16.28 3.56
C GLN A 10 -5.23 17.08 3.71
N ALA A 11 -6.10 17.10 2.69
CA ALA A 11 -7.41 17.73 2.78
C ALA A 11 -8.31 17.15 3.90
N HIS A 12 -8.01 15.94 4.38
CA HIS A 12 -8.73 15.26 5.45
C HIS A 12 -7.99 15.24 6.81
N GLU A 13 -6.85 15.91 6.95
CA GLU A 13 -5.98 15.84 8.15
C GLU A 13 -6.71 16.25 9.44
N SER A 14 -7.66 17.18 9.37
CA SER A 14 -8.45 17.63 10.53
C SER A 14 -9.63 16.72 10.87
N SER A 15 -9.89 15.67 10.08
CA SER A 15 -10.95 14.71 10.32
C SER A 15 -10.60 13.77 11.47
N ALA A 16 -11.55 13.51 12.37
CA ALA A 16 -11.40 12.49 13.41
C ALA A 16 -11.18 11.07 12.84
N GLN A 17 -11.48 10.86 11.56
CA GLN A 17 -11.32 9.58 10.85
C GLN A 17 -10.05 9.52 10.00
N TYR A 18 -9.15 10.50 10.12
CA TYR A 18 -7.97 10.61 9.27
C TYR A 18 -7.05 9.38 9.35
N GLU A 19 -6.80 8.86 10.55
CA GLU A 19 -5.99 7.64 10.73
C GLU A 19 -6.65 6.41 10.12
N ALA A 20 -7.98 6.27 10.29
CA ALA A 20 -8.74 5.18 9.68
C ALA A 20 -8.73 5.27 8.14
N LEU A 21 -8.83 6.48 7.59
CA LEU A 21 -8.75 6.72 6.15
C LEU A 21 -7.37 6.33 5.60
N LYS A 22 -6.28 6.74 6.25
CA LYS A 22 -4.91 6.37 5.84
C LYS A 22 -4.73 4.85 5.80
N LEU A 23 -5.15 4.15 6.85
CA LEU A 23 -5.00 2.69 6.92
C LEU A 23 -5.89 1.97 5.91
N ALA A 24 -7.14 2.39 5.75
CA ALA A 24 -8.05 1.80 4.76
C ALA A 24 -7.55 2.02 3.32
N PHE A 25 -7.08 3.23 3.01
CA PHE A 25 -6.52 3.55 1.70
C PHE A 25 -5.24 2.78 1.42
N ALA A 26 -4.31 2.74 2.38
CA ALA A 26 -3.08 2.00 2.24
C ALA A 26 -3.36 0.50 2.05
N CYS A 27 -4.32 -0.07 2.80
CA CYS A 27 -4.77 -1.46 2.69
C CYS A 27 -5.24 -1.81 1.27
N GLU A 28 -6.14 -1.00 0.68
CA GLU A 28 -6.61 -1.21 -0.69
C GLU A 28 -5.46 -1.15 -1.71
N CYS A 29 -4.52 -0.20 -1.54
CA CYS A 29 -3.34 -0.10 -2.40
C CYS A 29 -2.48 -1.36 -2.37
N VAL A 30 -2.21 -1.90 -1.17
CA VAL A 30 -1.32 -3.07 -1.04
C VAL A 30 -2.02 -4.38 -1.37
N GLU A 31 -3.33 -4.50 -1.18
CA GLU A 31 -4.13 -5.64 -1.64
C GLU A 31 -4.06 -5.80 -3.16
N ARG A 32 -4.05 -4.68 -3.90
CA ARG A 32 -3.93 -4.69 -5.37
C ARG A 32 -2.65 -5.37 -5.86
N VAL A 33 -1.57 -5.30 -5.08
CA VAL A 33 -0.27 -5.93 -5.39
C VAL A 33 0.02 -7.18 -4.57
N ARG A 34 -0.95 -7.71 -3.83
CA ARG A 34 -0.80 -8.95 -3.05
C ARG A 34 -0.24 -10.11 -3.87
N HIS A 35 -0.70 -10.23 -5.11
CA HIS A 35 -0.29 -11.29 -6.03
C HIS A 35 1.21 -11.25 -6.41
N LEU A 36 1.90 -10.15 -6.11
CA LEU A 36 3.34 -9.98 -6.32
C LEU A 36 4.17 -10.32 -5.06
N LEU A 37 3.54 -10.61 -3.93
CA LEU A 37 4.23 -11.01 -2.70
C LEU A 37 4.74 -12.44 -2.82
N GLU A 38 6.06 -12.63 -2.66
CA GLU A 38 6.70 -13.94 -2.69
C GLU A 38 6.85 -14.55 -1.28
N ASP A 39 7.09 -13.72 -0.26
CA ASP A 39 7.19 -14.18 1.14
C ASP A 39 5.80 -14.25 1.79
N GLY A 40 5.36 -15.47 2.08
CA GLY A 40 4.08 -15.73 2.75
C GLY A 40 3.95 -15.05 4.12
N ARG A 41 5.06 -14.72 4.80
CA ARG A 41 5.02 -13.97 6.06
C ARG A 41 4.62 -12.51 5.86
N VAL A 42 5.05 -11.90 4.76
CA VAL A 42 4.62 -10.55 4.39
C VAL A 42 3.14 -10.55 4.03
N ALA A 43 2.66 -11.58 3.32
CA ALA A 43 1.23 -11.77 3.05
C ALA A 43 0.41 -11.93 4.35
N SER A 44 0.90 -12.67 5.33
CA SER A 44 0.26 -12.77 6.66
C SER A 44 0.20 -11.42 7.39
N CYS A 45 1.23 -10.58 7.28
CA CYS A 45 1.20 -9.22 7.84
C CYS A 45 0.13 -8.36 7.16
N LEU A 46 -0.04 -8.51 5.84
CA LEU A 46 -1.12 -7.87 5.10
C LEU A 46 -2.51 -8.36 5.57
N ASP A 47 -2.68 -9.66 5.80
CA ASP A 47 -3.94 -10.21 6.33
C ASP A 47 -4.35 -9.57 7.67
N ILE A 48 -3.36 -9.26 8.53
CA ILE A 48 -3.59 -8.55 9.79
C ILE A 48 -4.07 -7.12 9.54
N LEU A 49 -3.44 -6.37 8.62
CA LEU A 49 -3.91 -5.03 8.24
C LEU A 49 -5.36 -5.06 7.73
N VAL A 50 -5.68 -6.02 6.87
CA VAL A 50 -7.03 -6.20 6.31
C VAL A 50 -8.04 -6.48 7.41
N THR A 51 -7.67 -7.35 8.35
CA THR A 51 -8.51 -7.71 9.49
C THR A 51 -8.71 -6.52 10.43
N TYR A 52 -7.66 -5.74 10.68
CA TYR A 52 -7.72 -4.51 11.49
C TYR A 52 -8.65 -3.46 10.86
N VAL A 53 -8.49 -3.17 9.56
CA VAL A 53 -9.35 -2.20 8.85
C VAL A 53 -10.83 -2.61 8.85
N LYS A 54 -11.11 -3.93 8.90
CA LYS A 54 -12.46 -4.47 9.05
C LYS A 54 -12.97 -4.53 10.50
N GLY A 55 -12.18 -4.07 11.47
CA GLY A 55 -12.54 -4.07 12.90
C GLY A 55 -12.39 -5.43 13.60
N GLY A 56 -11.71 -6.39 12.98
CA GLY A 56 -11.52 -7.75 13.51
C GLY A 56 -10.21 -7.98 14.26
N ALA A 57 -9.29 -7.01 14.25
CA ALA A 57 -8.02 -7.07 14.97
C ALA A 57 -7.81 -5.78 15.78
N ASP A 58 -7.03 -5.87 16.86
CA ASP A 58 -6.71 -4.73 17.71
C ASP A 58 -5.39 -4.05 17.29
N TRP A 59 -5.08 -2.95 17.96
CA TRP A 59 -3.89 -2.17 17.69
C TRP A 59 -2.59 -2.93 18.04
N SER A 60 -2.62 -3.84 19.01
CA SER A 60 -1.42 -4.62 19.37
C SER A 60 -1.04 -5.61 18.28
N ALA A 61 -2.01 -6.28 17.66
CA ALA A 61 -1.79 -7.13 16.50
C ALA A 61 -1.24 -6.33 15.31
N LEU A 62 -1.77 -5.12 15.08
CA LEU A 62 -1.31 -4.24 14.01
C LEU A 62 0.15 -3.81 14.22
N ASP A 63 0.52 -3.41 15.44
CA ASP A 63 1.89 -2.98 15.79
C ASP A 63 2.92 -4.12 15.63
N GLN A 64 2.56 -5.34 16.06
CA GLN A 64 3.40 -6.52 15.86
C GLN A 64 3.60 -6.84 14.37
N ALA A 65 2.52 -6.79 13.58
CA ALA A 65 2.59 -6.99 12.14
C ALA A 65 3.45 -5.90 11.46
N ALA A 66 3.36 -4.65 11.91
CA ALA A 66 4.18 -3.56 11.39
C ALA A 66 5.68 -3.79 11.65
N ALA A 67 6.04 -4.21 12.86
CA ALA A 67 7.42 -4.53 13.22
C ALA A 67 7.96 -5.72 12.40
N GLU A 68 7.17 -6.78 12.24
CA GLU A 68 7.54 -7.94 11.43
C GLU A 68 7.70 -7.58 9.95
N ALA A 69 6.72 -6.90 9.35
CA ALA A 69 6.78 -6.49 7.95
C ALA A 69 8.00 -5.58 7.66
N ALA A 70 8.33 -4.67 8.58
CA ALA A 70 9.52 -3.83 8.46
C ALA A 70 10.82 -4.66 8.49
N ALA A 71 10.91 -5.67 9.36
CA ALA A 71 12.07 -6.56 9.41
C ALA A 71 12.19 -7.40 8.12
N LEU A 72 11.07 -7.91 7.61
CA LEU A 72 11.02 -8.74 6.39
C LEU A 72 11.38 -7.94 5.14
N ALA A 73 10.80 -6.75 4.96
CA ALA A 73 11.09 -5.90 3.81
C ALA A 73 12.59 -5.55 3.72
N ASN A 74 13.25 -5.31 4.86
CA ASN A 74 14.69 -5.04 4.91
C ASN A 74 15.58 -6.28 4.70
N GLN A 75 15.02 -7.49 4.82
CA GLN A 75 15.72 -8.74 4.52
C GLN A 75 15.53 -9.20 3.06
N HIS A 76 14.55 -8.63 2.35
CA HIS A 76 14.22 -8.99 0.98
C HIS A 76 15.29 -8.45 0.03
N GLN A 77 16.30 -9.26 -0.31
CA GLN A 77 17.39 -8.85 -1.22
C GLN A 77 16.97 -8.73 -2.70
N GLY A 78 15.68 -8.91 -3.00
CA GLY A 78 15.21 -9.17 -4.36
C GLY A 78 15.63 -10.56 -4.83
N SER A 79 14.81 -11.19 -5.66
CA SER A 79 15.26 -12.43 -6.31
C SER A 79 16.48 -12.09 -7.18
N ARG A 80 17.49 -12.96 -7.21
CA ARG A 80 18.65 -12.83 -8.12
C ARG A 80 18.27 -13.04 -9.60
N SER A 81 16.98 -12.99 -9.92
CA SER A 81 16.49 -13.25 -11.27
C SER A 81 16.71 -12.03 -12.16
N LEU A 82 17.36 -12.28 -13.31
CA LEU A 82 17.64 -11.28 -14.35
C LEU A 82 16.38 -10.89 -15.15
N ASP A 83 15.21 -11.47 -14.82
CA ASP A 83 13.93 -11.24 -15.49
C ASP A 83 13.12 -10.05 -14.93
N GLY A 84 13.63 -9.37 -13.89
CA GLY A 84 13.02 -8.19 -13.28
C GLY A 84 11.91 -8.51 -12.27
N VAL A 85 11.37 -9.72 -12.21
CA VAL A 85 10.25 -10.08 -11.32
C VAL A 85 10.60 -9.86 -9.84
N GLY A 86 11.88 -10.02 -9.47
CA GLY A 86 12.37 -9.78 -8.11
C GLY A 86 12.19 -8.34 -7.60
N HIS A 87 12.17 -7.33 -8.48
CA HIS A 87 11.98 -5.93 -8.06
C HIS A 87 10.53 -5.62 -7.71
N ALA A 88 9.57 -6.21 -8.45
CA ALA A 88 8.15 -6.04 -8.15
C ALA A 88 7.80 -6.63 -6.77
N ALA A 89 8.33 -7.80 -6.43
CA ALA A 89 8.13 -8.45 -5.14
C ALA A 89 8.74 -7.66 -3.96
N VAL A 90 9.94 -7.10 -4.14
CA VAL A 90 10.57 -6.21 -3.14
C VAL A 90 9.71 -4.97 -2.93
N SER A 91 9.30 -4.29 -3.99
CA SER A 91 8.46 -3.09 -3.89
C SER A 91 7.10 -3.40 -3.25
N ALA A 92 6.48 -4.53 -3.56
CA ALA A 92 5.24 -4.97 -2.90
C ALA A 92 5.44 -5.20 -1.39
N SER A 93 6.57 -5.78 -0.99
CA SER A 93 6.92 -5.99 0.43
C SER A 93 7.12 -4.66 1.17
N TYR A 94 7.82 -3.70 0.55
CA TYR A 94 7.92 -2.35 1.10
C TYR A 94 6.58 -1.63 1.13
N ALA A 95 5.69 -1.86 0.17
CA ALA A 95 4.34 -1.28 0.19
C ALA A 95 3.58 -1.74 1.44
N VAL A 96 3.58 -3.04 1.74
CA VAL A 96 2.95 -3.62 2.95
C VAL A 96 3.56 -3.04 4.22
N ALA A 97 4.89 -2.99 4.33
CA ALA A 97 5.57 -2.44 5.50
C ALA A 97 5.22 -0.95 5.73
N ASN A 98 5.08 -0.15 4.67
CA ASN A 98 4.66 1.25 4.77
C ASN A 98 3.18 1.37 5.14
N ALA A 99 2.32 0.49 4.62
CA ALA A 99 0.89 0.51 4.91
C ALA A 99 0.63 0.22 6.41
N LEU A 100 1.26 -0.82 6.95
CA LEU A 100 1.18 -1.18 8.37
C LEU A 100 1.71 -0.08 9.29
N ALA A 101 2.73 0.66 8.84
CA ALA A 101 3.29 1.77 9.60
C ALA A 101 2.52 3.11 9.43
N GLY A 102 1.33 3.10 8.81
CA GLY A 102 0.50 4.29 8.61
C GLY A 102 1.05 5.30 7.59
N ARG A 103 2.09 4.92 6.82
CA ARG A 103 2.73 5.75 5.79
C ARG A 103 2.02 5.56 4.45
N ALA A 104 0.77 6.02 4.38
CA ALA A 104 -0.16 5.71 3.30
C ALA A 104 0.31 6.18 1.91
N VAL A 105 0.94 7.36 1.81
CA VAL A 105 1.48 7.86 0.52
C VAL A 105 2.62 6.98 0.03
N GLN A 106 3.57 6.63 0.91
CA GLN A 106 4.68 5.75 0.55
C GLN A 106 4.19 4.34 0.20
N ALA A 107 3.19 3.82 0.92
CA ALA A 107 2.57 2.54 0.58
C ALA A 107 1.96 2.55 -0.83
N ALA A 108 1.21 3.61 -1.16
CA ALA A 108 0.64 3.80 -2.49
C ALA A 108 1.73 3.95 -3.58
N ASP A 109 2.82 4.68 -3.31
CA ASP A 109 3.94 4.80 -4.24
C ASP A 109 4.60 3.45 -4.55
N TYR A 110 4.92 2.68 -3.52
CA TYR A 110 5.53 1.36 -3.67
C TYR A 110 4.58 0.36 -4.34
N ALA A 111 3.28 0.41 -4.05
CA ALA A 111 2.29 -0.43 -4.71
C ALA A 111 2.16 -0.08 -6.20
N ALA A 112 2.07 1.21 -6.56
CA ALA A 112 2.04 1.62 -7.96
C ALA A 112 3.32 1.19 -8.69
N TYR A 113 4.49 1.37 -8.07
CA TYR A 113 5.75 0.92 -8.64
C TYR A 113 5.77 -0.61 -8.86
N ALA A 114 5.36 -1.40 -7.86
CA ALA A 114 5.29 -2.85 -7.97
C ALA A 114 4.36 -3.31 -9.11
N ALA A 115 3.18 -2.70 -9.24
CA ALA A 115 2.23 -3.00 -10.30
C ALA A 115 2.79 -2.66 -11.70
N VAL A 116 3.34 -1.45 -11.87
CA VAL A 116 3.92 -1.01 -13.15
C VAL A 116 5.11 -1.88 -13.53
N TYR A 117 6.02 -2.13 -12.58
CA TYR A 117 7.17 -3.00 -12.80
C TYR A 117 6.72 -4.42 -13.15
N GLY A 118 5.77 -5.00 -12.41
CA GLY A 118 5.27 -6.36 -12.65
C GLY A 118 4.65 -6.55 -14.04
N SER A 119 4.04 -5.49 -14.60
CA SER A 119 3.39 -5.53 -15.91
C SER A 119 4.32 -5.25 -17.10
N GLY A 120 5.32 -4.39 -16.93
CA GLY A 120 6.13 -3.85 -18.04
C GLY A 120 7.63 -3.78 -17.79
N GLY A 121 8.11 -4.31 -16.66
CA GLY A 121 9.51 -4.35 -16.28
C GLY A 121 10.13 -2.96 -16.09
N TYR A 122 11.46 -2.91 -16.21
CA TYR A 122 12.24 -1.69 -16.00
C TYR A 122 11.86 -0.53 -16.94
N GLY A 123 11.53 -0.83 -18.20
CA GLY A 123 11.15 0.20 -19.17
C GLY A 123 9.90 0.97 -18.77
N ALA A 124 8.89 0.27 -18.24
CA ALA A 124 7.62 0.87 -17.83
C ALA A 124 7.78 1.78 -16.60
N VAL A 125 8.61 1.40 -15.61
CA VAL A 125 8.83 2.28 -14.44
C VAL A 125 9.65 3.53 -14.75
N CYS A 126 10.36 3.56 -15.88
CA CYS A 126 11.05 4.75 -16.37
C CYS A 126 10.11 5.70 -17.14
N ASP A 127 8.92 5.26 -17.51
CA ASP A 127 7.92 6.03 -18.22
C ASP A 127 6.83 6.55 -17.25
N PRO A 128 6.71 7.87 -17.04
CA PRO A 128 5.66 8.44 -16.20
C PRO A 128 4.24 8.10 -16.65
N GLU A 129 3.99 7.89 -17.95
CA GLU A 129 2.65 7.57 -18.47
C GLU A 129 2.17 6.19 -17.99
N SER A 130 3.10 5.26 -17.81
CA SER A 130 2.82 3.91 -17.29
C SER A 130 2.19 3.93 -15.88
N PHE A 131 2.37 5.00 -15.10
CA PHE A 131 1.78 5.14 -13.76
C PHE A 131 0.35 5.69 -13.77
N VAL A 132 -0.13 6.26 -14.87
CA VAL A 132 -1.42 6.98 -14.90
C VAL A 132 -2.57 6.11 -14.42
N VAL A 133 -2.63 4.85 -14.88
CA VAL A 133 -3.67 3.89 -14.48
C VAL A 133 -3.70 3.68 -12.97
N GLU A 134 -2.55 3.39 -12.37
CA GLU A 134 -2.45 3.12 -10.94
C GLU A 134 -2.75 4.37 -10.12
N ARG A 135 -2.24 5.54 -10.53
CA ARG A 135 -2.46 6.81 -9.82
C ARG A 135 -3.91 7.28 -9.88
N SER A 136 -4.56 7.15 -11.04
CA SER A 136 -5.98 7.47 -11.17
C SER A 136 -6.85 6.55 -10.31
N TRP A 137 -6.54 5.26 -10.28
CA TRP A 137 -7.24 4.31 -9.41
C TRP A 137 -7.03 4.63 -7.92
N GLN A 138 -5.81 4.98 -7.51
CA GLN A 138 -5.49 5.38 -6.13
C GLN A 138 -6.30 6.60 -5.69
N LEU A 139 -6.35 7.65 -6.51
CA LEU A 139 -7.10 8.86 -6.19
C LEU A 139 -8.61 8.57 -6.07
N ALA A 140 -9.19 7.86 -7.03
CA ALA A 140 -10.60 7.49 -6.99
C ALA A 140 -10.93 6.60 -5.77
N THR A 141 -10.01 5.72 -5.38
CA THR A 141 -10.16 4.86 -4.19
C THR A 141 -10.14 5.69 -2.91
N LEU A 142 -9.22 6.63 -2.80
CA LEU A 142 -9.14 7.53 -1.64
C LEU A 142 -10.42 8.35 -1.49
N GLU A 143 -10.91 8.96 -2.58
CA GLU A 143 -12.15 9.74 -2.57
C GLU A 143 -13.36 8.88 -2.16
N ARG A 144 -13.47 7.67 -2.71
CA ARG A 144 -14.53 6.71 -2.35
C ARG A 144 -14.48 6.38 -0.85
N LEU A 145 -13.31 6.08 -0.30
CA LEU A 145 -13.15 5.74 1.11
C LEU A 145 -13.44 6.93 2.02
N ALA A 146 -12.97 8.12 1.66
CA ALA A 146 -13.23 9.35 2.41
C ALA A 146 -14.75 9.63 2.49
N ASN A 147 -15.47 9.45 1.38
CA ASN A 147 -16.92 9.61 1.34
C ASN A 147 -17.64 8.55 2.20
N ALA A 148 -17.22 7.28 2.14
CA ALA A 148 -17.83 6.21 2.92
C ALA A 148 -17.65 6.42 4.44
N LEU A 149 -16.47 6.84 4.86
CA LEU A 149 -16.15 7.15 6.25
C LEU A 149 -16.95 8.36 6.77
N GLN A 150 -17.11 9.41 5.95
CA GLN A 150 -17.96 10.55 6.30
C GLN A 150 -19.45 10.16 6.43
N ALA A 151 -19.94 9.25 5.59
CA ALA A 151 -21.32 8.76 5.63
C ALA A 151 -21.61 7.88 6.87
N THR A 152 -20.59 7.37 7.55
CA THR A 152 -20.71 6.53 8.76
C THR A 152 -20.81 7.38 10.04
N ARG A 153 -20.98 8.70 9.91
CA ARG A 153 -21.17 9.62 11.04
C ARG A 153 -22.54 9.38 11.69
N PRO A 154 -22.61 9.08 13.01
CA PRO A 154 -23.88 9.04 13.73
C PRO A 154 -24.55 10.42 13.83
#